data_AF-A0A132EKR9-F1
#
_entry.id   AF-A0A132EKR9-F1
#
_cell.length_a   1.000
_cell.length_b   1.000
_cell.length_c   1.000
_cell.angle_alpha   90.00
_cell.angle_beta   90.00
_cell.angle_gamma   90.00
#
_symmetry.space_group_name_H-M   'P 1'
#
loop_
_entity.id
_entity.type
_entity.pdbx_description
1 polymer ?
#
loop_
_entity_poly.entity_id
_entity_poly.type
_entity_poly.pdbx_seq_one_letter_code
_entity_poly.pdbx_strand_id
1 'polypeptide(L)'
;MREIGDNLGLANLSGRTRCGREPFGATAPVVTVTDSKTLADRIEDLLPQTQCTKCGYNGCRPYAEAIAAGDANYNQCPPGGAEGIARLAGLLGKPVIPLNPVNGSEHPRAVAFIDESLCIGCTLCMQACPVDAIVGAPKQMHTIVESLCTGCDLCVPPCPVDCIAMVPVTDERTGWDAWTQEQADAARERHDRRLARQRREREAAEARAAARRAASTSAAKAGAEPAAPAAEDDAAAKKRAIIAAALERARKKKEELASQGAAPKNTEGVSAAVQAQIDAAEARRRRLAEQRAARDAEAAGPASGDDAPAANDQDAPGPSAPPDKNAP
;
A
#
# COMPACT_ATOMS: atom_id res chain seq x y z
N MET A 1 -20.70 -6.69 48.75
CA MET A 1 -21.20 -7.09 50.08
C MET A 1 -22.60 -7.70 49.94
N ARG A 2 -22.70 -9.00 50.26
CA ARG A 2 -23.84 -9.94 50.43
C ARG A 2 -23.30 -11.29 49.96
N GLU A 3 -22.45 -11.92 50.77
CA GLU A 3 -22.81 -13.02 51.69
C GLU A 3 -23.45 -14.21 50.98
N ILE A 4 -22.72 -15.34 50.90
CA ILE A 4 -23.09 -16.75 51.20
C ILE A 4 -21.72 -17.48 51.22
N GLY A 5 -21.26 -18.23 52.22
CA GLY A 5 -21.92 -19.01 53.27
C GLY A 5 -21.30 -20.42 53.22
N ASP A 6 -20.56 -20.77 54.28
CA ASP A 6 -20.39 -22.09 54.91
C ASP A 6 -20.38 -23.37 54.05
N ASN A 7 -19.43 -24.28 54.29
CA ASN A 7 -19.55 -25.28 55.37
C ASN A 7 -18.68 -26.53 55.15
N LEU A 8 -18.22 -27.01 56.29
CA LEU A 8 -17.48 -28.23 56.59
C LEU A 8 -18.10 -29.54 56.05
N GLY A 9 -17.23 -30.48 55.69
CA GLY A 9 -17.50 -31.92 55.65
C GLY A 9 -16.18 -32.69 55.65
N LEU A 10 -15.64 -33.04 56.82
CA LEU A 10 -15.77 -34.33 57.52
C LEU A 10 -15.20 -35.56 56.78
N ALA A 11 -14.28 -36.20 57.51
CA ALA A 11 -14.06 -37.64 57.63
C ALA A 11 -13.24 -38.39 56.56
N ASN A 12 -11.93 -38.43 56.81
CA ASN A 12 -11.13 -39.63 57.12
C ASN A 12 -11.67 -41.01 56.71
N LEU A 13 -10.83 -41.78 55.98
CA LEU A 13 -10.59 -43.23 56.12
C LEU A 13 -9.42 -43.60 55.19
N SER A 14 -8.22 -43.79 55.72
CA SER A 14 -7.61 -45.11 55.98
C SER A 14 -7.28 -45.92 54.73
N GLY A 15 -5.98 -46.11 54.46
CA GLY A 15 -5.52 -47.13 53.52
C GLY A 15 -4.09 -46.97 53.02
N ARG A 16 -3.14 -47.59 53.74
CA ARG A 16 -1.83 -48.17 53.33
C ARG A 16 -1.44 -47.99 51.85
N THR A 17 -0.23 -47.55 51.50
CA THR A 17 1.02 -48.32 51.64
C THR A 17 2.25 -47.43 51.43
N ARG A 18 3.28 -47.59 52.26
CA ARG A 18 4.66 -47.15 51.98
C ARG A 18 5.29 -48.11 50.96
N CYS A 19 5.95 -47.59 49.93
CA CYS A 19 7.25 -48.08 49.45
C CYS A 19 7.76 -47.24 48.26
N GLY A 20 9.06 -46.96 48.24
CA GLY A 20 9.80 -46.59 47.03
C GLY A 20 10.04 -45.10 46.79
N ARG A 21 11.05 -44.52 47.45
CA ARG A 21 11.69 -43.29 46.99
C ARG A 21 12.83 -43.70 46.04
N GLU A 22 12.60 -43.61 44.73
CA GLU A 22 13.66 -43.65 43.73
C GLU A 22 14.10 -42.21 43.39
N PRO A 23 15.41 -41.92 43.26
CA PRO A 23 15.86 -40.63 42.78
C PRO A 23 15.79 -40.66 41.25
N PHE A 24 14.73 -40.09 40.68
CA PHE A 24 14.69 -39.85 39.24
C PHE A 24 15.69 -38.73 38.90
N GLY A 25 16.90 -39.14 38.55
CA GLY A 25 17.84 -38.35 37.76
C GLY A 25 17.22 -38.08 36.39
N ALA A 26 16.45 -37.00 36.29
CA ALA A 26 16.04 -36.43 35.02
C ALA A 26 17.09 -35.37 34.64
N THR A 27 18.05 -35.75 33.80
CA THR A 27 18.79 -34.78 33.00
C THR A 27 17.77 -34.04 32.15
N ALA A 28 17.47 -32.80 32.54
CA ALA A 28 16.67 -31.90 31.73
C ALA A 28 17.31 -31.82 30.34
N PRO A 29 16.53 -31.94 29.24
CA PRO A 29 17.09 -31.71 27.93
C PRO A 29 17.54 -30.25 27.88
N VAL A 30 18.86 -30.05 27.80
CA VAL A 30 19.44 -28.75 27.50
C VAL A 30 18.99 -28.41 26.09
N VAL A 31 17.93 -27.62 25.98
CA VAL A 31 17.58 -26.96 24.73
C VAL A 31 18.63 -25.87 24.52
N THR A 32 19.71 -26.22 23.82
CA THR A 32 20.67 -25.24 23.34
C THR A 32 19.99 -24.45 22.22
N VAL A 33 19.37 -23.33 22.58
CA VAL A 33 18.96 -22.31 21.60
C VAL A 33 20.25 -21.67 21.09
N THR A 34 20.83 -22.21 20.03
CA THR A 34 21.84 -21.52 19.24
C THR A 34 21.13 -20.56 18.30
N ASP A 35 20.64 -19.45 18.85
CA ASP A 35 20.12 -18.33 18.05
C ASP A 35 21.25 -17.34 17.81
N SER A 36 22.11 -17.65 16.84
CA SER A 36 23.16 -16.73 16.41
C SER A 36 22.52 -15.65 15.54
N LYS A 37 22.23 -14.48 16.13
CA LYS A 37 21.74 -13.31 15.39
C LYS A 37 22.63 -13.01 14.17
N THR A 38 22.02 -12.86 13.01
CA THR A 38 22.73 -12.47 11.78
C THR A 38 23.25 -11.03 11.88
N LEU A 39 24.13 -10.62 10.96
CA LEU A 39 24.55 -9.22 10.89
C LEU A 39 23.36 -8.28 10.64
N ALA A 40 22.43 -8.68 9.77
CA ALA A 40 21.21 -7.92 9.50
C ALA A 40 20.34 -7.79 10.76
N ASP A 41 20.19 -8.84 11.56
CA ASP A 41 19.46 -8.77 12.85
C ASP A 41 20.10 -7.75 13.80
N ARG A 42 21.42 -7.80 13.95
CA ARG A 42 22.14 -6.85 14.82
C ARG A 42 22.07 -5.41 14.31
N ILE A 43 22.11 -5.20 13.00
CA ILE A 43 21.93 -3.87 12.40
C ILE A 43 20.52 -3.38 12.68
N GLU A 44 19.51 -4.22 12.45
CA GLU A 44 18.13 -3.86 12.68
C GLU A 44 17.87 -3.49 14.15
N ASP A 45 18.50 -4.19 15.10
CA ASP A 45 18.47 -3.89 16.54
C ASP A 45 18.96 -2.48 16.89
N LEU A 46 19.82 -1.91 16.06
CA LEU A 46 20.34 -0.55 16.22
C LEU A 46 19.57 0.51 15.42
N LEU A 47 18.51 0.13 14.69
CA LEU A 47 17.65 1.08 13.98
C LEU A 47 16.52 1.56 14.91
N PRO A 48 15.99 2.79 14.71
CA PRO A 48 14.94 3.35 15.56
C PRO A 48 13.56 2.72 15.38
N GLN A 49 13.39 1.78 14.43
CA GLN A 49 12.16 1.02 14.21
C GLN A 49 10.91 1.86 13.90
N THR A 50 11.09 3.07 13.34
CA THR A 50 9.98 3.94 12.98
C THR A 50 9.21 3.47 11.75
N GLN A 51 9.83 2.63 10.90
CA GLN A 51 9.29 2.14 9.62
C GLN A 51 8.87 3.26 8.65
N CYS A 52 9.50 4.44 8.74
CA CYS A 52 9.11 5.65 8.00
C CYS A 52 9.51 5.67 6.52
N THR A 53 10.32 4.72 6.04
CA THR A 53 10.78 4.64 4.65
C THR A 53 11.62 5.81 4.13
N LYS A 54 12.00 6.78 4.98
CA LYS A 54 12.84 7.96 4.60
C LYS A 54 14.21 7.59 4.04
N CYS A 55 14.73 6.40 4.39
CA CYS A 55 15.96 5.86 3.82
C CYS A 55 15.82 5.37 2.36
N GLY A 56 14.60 5.30 1.81
CA GLY A 56 14.31 4.75 0.48
C GLY A 56 13.93 3.27 0.47
N TYR A 57 13.95 2.60 1.63
CA TYR A 57 13.57 1.21 1.79
C TYR A 57 12.16 1.08 2.41
N ASN A 58 11.47 -0.02 2.11
CA ASN A 58 10.10 -0.29 2.58
C ASN A 58 10.00 -0.70 4.07
N GLY A 59 11.00 -0.38 4.89
CA GLY A 59 11.06 -0.71 6.31
C GLY A 59 12.49 -0.77 6.84
N CYS A 60 12.62 -0.99 8.15
CA CYS A 60 13.92 -1.12 8.82
C CYS A 60 14.63 -2.42 8.45
N ARG A 61 13.92 -3.55 8.36
CA ARG A 61 14.50 -4.86 7.97
C ARG A 61 15.18 -4.82 6.60
N PRO A 62 14.53 -4.38 5.50
CA PRO A 62 15.19 -4.35 4.18
C PRO A 62 16.41 -3.42 4.15
N TYR A 63 16.38 -2.31 4.90
CA TYR A 63 17.55 -1.44 5.01
C TYR A 63 18.70 -2.13 5.75
N ALA A 64 18.39 -2.84 6.85
CA ALA A 64 19.39 -3.59 7.60
C ALA A 64 20.03 -4.72 6.77
N GLU A 65 19.22 -5.43 5.99
CA GLU A 65 19.68 -6.46 5.04
C GLU A 65 20.59 -5.84 3.97
N ALA A 66 20.22 -4.69 3.40
CA ALA A 66 21.04 -4.01 2.40
C ALA A 66 22.38 -3.50 2.95
N ILE A 67 22.42 -3.02 4.21
CA ILE A 67 23.69 -2.68 4.87
C ILE A 67 24.54 -3.94 5.08
N ALA A 68 23.92 -5.04 5.54
CA ALA A 68 24.62 -6.29 5.79
C ALA A 68 25.21 -6.90 4.51
N ALA A 69 24.50 -6.76 3.38
CA ALA A 69 24.94 -7.17 2.06
C ALA A 69 26.00 -6.23 1.45
N GLY A 70 26.12 -5.00 1.96
CA GLY A 70 27.02 -3.97 1.42
C GLY A 70 26.42 -3.14 0.28
N ASP A 71 25.13 -3.30 -0.01
CA ASP A 71 24.40 -2.59 -1.06
C ASP A 71 23.96 -1.18 -0.63
N ALA A 72 23.90 -0.92 0.68
CA ALA A 72 23.51 0.36 1.25
C ALA A 72 24.58 0.94 2.19
N ASN A 73 24.62 2.27 2.27
CA ASN A 73 25.43 2.95 3.28
C ASN A 73 24.66 3.05 4.61
N TYR A 74 25.37 3.08 5.74
CA TYR A 74 24.81 3.06 7.10
C TYR A 74 24.42 4.45 7.63
N ASN A 75 24.46 5.48 6.77
CA ASN A 75 24.14 6.88 7.10
C ASN A 75 22.87 7.40 6.43
N GLN A 76 21.92 6.54 6.09
CA GLN A 76 20.73 6.91 5.31
C GLN A 76 19.47 7.06 6.17
N CYS A 77 19.55 6.95 7.50
CA CYS A 77 18.40 6.97 8.39
C CYS A 77 18.27 8.29 9.17
N PRO A 78 17.46 9.27 8.69
CA PRO A 78 17.22 10.52 9.41
C PRO A 78 16.72 10.37 10.86
N PRO A 79 15.74 9.50 11.18
CA PRO A 79 15.29 9.35 12.56
C PRO A 79 16.32 8.67 13.46
N GLY A 80 17.31 7.99 12.89
CA GLY A 80 18.44 7.45 13.66
C GLY A 80 19.44 8.53 14.06
N GLY A 81 19.50 9.63 13.31
CA GLY A 81 20.37 10.77 13.60
C GLY A 81 21.86 10.42 13.62
N ALA A 82 22.67 11.35 14.15
CA ALA A 82 24.11 11.14 14.29
C ALA A 82 24.44 9.94 15.19
N GLU A 83 23.69 9.75 16.28
CA GLU A 83 23.92 8.66 17.22
C GLU A 83 23.65 7.28 16.60
N GLY A 84 22.56 7.13 15.84
CA GLY A 84 22.26 5.88 15.14
C GLY A 84 23.37 5.50 14.17
N ILE A 85 23.94 6.48 13.46
CA ILE A 85 25.09 6.26 12.58
C ILE A 85 26.31 5.80 13.38
N ALA A 86 26.59 6.43 14.52
CA ALA A 86 27.70 6.03 15.38
C ALA A 86 27.54 4.59 15.90
N ARG A 87 26.32 4.20 16.32
CA ARG A 87 25.99 2.82 16.74
C ARG A 87 26.25 1.82 15.61
N LEU A 88 25.75 2.12 14.40
CA LEU A 88 25.95 1.27 13.22
C LEU A 88 27.43 1.18 12.81
N ALA A 89 28.14 2.31 12.80
CA ALA A 89 29.56 2.38 12.49
C ALA A 89 30.38 1.50 13.45
N GLY A 90 30.08 1.56 14.75
CA GLY A 90 30.68 0.72 15.78
C GLY A 90 30.45 -0.78 15.54
N LEU A 91 29.22 -1.18 15.18
CA LEU A 91 28.91 -2.57 14.84
C LEU A 91 29.65 -3.06 13.58
N LEU A 92 29.79 -2.19 12.58
CA LEU A 92 30.41 -2.51 11.28
C LEU A 92 31.93 -2.36 11.27
N GLY A 93 32.53 -1.79 12.32
CA GLY A 93 33.95 -1.44 12.35
C GLY A 93 34.33 -0.36 11.32
N LYS A 94 33.41 0.55 11.01
CA LYS A 94 33.57 1.64 10.02
C LYS A 94 33.72 3.00 10.73
N PRO A 95 34.31 4.02 10.09
CA PRO A 95 34.37 5.37 10.65
C PRO A 95 32.96 5.97 10.80
N VAL A 96 32.78 6.94 11.70
CA VAL A 96 31.52 7.70 11.76
C VAL A 96 31.50 8.71 10.61
N ILE A 97 30.43 8.70 9.81
CA ILE A 97 30.23 9.61 8.68
C ILE A 97 28.96 10.46 8.91
N PRO A 98 28.83 11.64 8.28
CA PRO A 98 27.62 12.46 8.45
C PRO A 98 26.39 11.80 7.83
N LEU A 99 25.21 12.15 8.34
CA LEU A 99 23.91 11.74 7.76
C LEU A 99 23.81 12.16 6.30
N ASN A 100 23.28 11.27 5.46
CA ASN A 100 23.05 11.57 4.05
C ASN A 100 21.96 12.65 3.89
N PRO A 101 22.29 13.86 3.40
CA PRO A 101 21.32 14.95 3.30
C PRO A 101 20.21 14.66 2.28
N VAL A 102 20.41 13.73 1.33
CA VAL A 102 19.39 13.33 0.36
C VAL A 102 18.20 12.66 1.03
N ASN A 103 18.42 11.94 2.13
CA ASN A 103 17.36 11.25 2.87
C ASN A 103 16.63 12.16 3.87
N GLY A 104 17.13 13.39 4.08
CA GLY A 104 16.57 14.37 5.01
C GLY A 104 17.51 14.70 6.17
N SER A 105 17.04 15.57 7.07
CA SER A 105 17.75 15.97 8.27
C SER A 105 17.18 15.29 9.52
N GLU A 106 18.02 15.22 10.54
CA GLU A 106 17.57 14.88 11.89
C GLU A 106 16.62 15.97 12.42
N HIS A 107 15.51 15.56 13.04
CA HIS A 107 14.48 16.46 13.54
C HIS A 107 13.84 15.91 14.82
N PRO A 108 13.20 16.76 15.64
CA PRO A 108 12.45 16.31 16.80
C PRO A 108 11.37 15.31 16.43
N ARG A 109 11.08 14.39 17.36
CA ARG A 109 10.04 13.40 17.13
C ARG A 109 8.67 14.08 17.24
N ALA A 110 7.84 13.80 16.24
CA ALA A 110 6.45 14.23 16.19
C ALA A 110 5.50 13.05 16.33
N VAL A 111 4.30 13.30 16.82
CA VAL A 111 3.19 12.36 16.88
C VAL A 111 2.08 12.87 15.96
N ALA A 112 1.40 11.93 15.28
CA ALA A 112 0.25 12.29 14.47
C ALA A 112 -0.93 12.73 15.37
N PHE A 113 -1.61 13.80 14.97
CA PHE A 113 -2.84 14.29 15.57
C PHE A 113 -3.91 14.31 14.47
N ILE A 114 -5.09 13.76 14.74
CA ILE A 114 -6.21 13.72 13.80
C ILE A 114 -7.26 14.71 14.30
N ASP A 115 -7.65 15.68 13.47
CA ASP A 115 -8.79 16.55 13.74
C ASP A 115 -10.09 15.75 13.53
N GLU A 116 -10.77 15.42 14.63
CA GLU A 116 -11.99 14.62 14.59
C GLU A 116 -13.15 15.32 13.89
N SER A 117 -13.15 16.66 13.82
CA SER A 117 -14.22 17.43 13.16
C SER A 117 -14.19 17.31 11.63
N LEU A 118 -13.01 17.04 11.08
CA LEU A 118 -12.78 16.88 9.64
C LEU A 118 -12.73 15.40 9.21
N CYS A 119 -12.50 14.49 10.14
CA CYS A 119 -12.33 13.07 9.85
C CYS A 119 -13.63 12.42 9.32
N ILE A 120 -13.61 11.94 8.08
CA ILE A 120 -14.76 11.24 7.46
C ILE A 120 -14.79 9.72 7.70
N GLY A 121 -13.84 9.18 8.46
CA GLY A 121 -13.79 7.74 8.74
C GLY A 121 -13.45 6.84 7.54
N CYS A 122 -12.58 7.30 6.62
CA CYS A 122 -12.23 6.58 5.39
C CYS A 122 -11.34 5.34 5.59
N THR A 123 -10.68 5.20 6.75
CA THR A 123 -9.77 4.09 7.14
C THR A 123 -8.42 4.00 6.41
N LEU A 124 -8.12 4.89 5.45
CA LEU A 124 -6.86 4.84 4.68
C LEU A 124 -5.62 5.05 5.56
N CYS A 125 -5.68 5.97 6.53
CA CYS A 125 -4.59 6.22 7.48
C CYS A 125 -4.28 4.98 8.35
N MET A 126 -5.30 4.24 8.79
CA MET A 126 -5.14 3.01 9.57
C MET A 126 -4.43 1.92 8.75
N GLN A 127 -4.75 1.82 7.45
CA GLN A 127 -4.07 0.91 6.54
C GLN A 127 -2.62 1.33 6.25
N ALA A 128 -2.26 2.59 6.43
CA ALA A 128 -0.88 3.06 6.26
C ALA A 128 -0.03 2.94 7.54
N CYS A 129 -0.64 2.96 8.73
CA CYS A 129 0.11 3.03 9.99
C CYS A 129 0.91 1.74 10.30
N PRO A 130 2.25 1.71 10.26
CA PRO A 130 3.05 0.49 10.40
C PRO A 130 2.93 -0.20 11.77
N VAL A 131 2.45 0.51 12.80
CA VAL A 131 2.42 0.02 14.18
C VAL A 131 1.02 -0.06 14.77
N ASP A 132 -0.03 0.10 13.94
CA ASP A 132 -1.44 0.12 14.36
C ASP A 132 -1.75 1.12 15.49
N ALA A 133 -1.14 2.30 15.47
CA ALA A 133 -1.38 3.36 16.45
C ALA A 133 -2.71 4.12 16.25
N ILE A 134 -3.44 3.86 15.17
CA ILE A 134 -4.68 4.57 14.84
C ILE A 134 -5.88 3.70 15.20
N VAL A 135 -6.79 4.22 16.01
CA VAL A 135 -8.01 3.54 16.45
C VAL A 135 -9.21 4.20 15.80
N GLY A 136 -10.17 3.40 15.33
CA GLY A 136 -11.40 3.86 14.72
C GLY A 136 -12.10 2.73 13.98
N ALA A 137 -13.11 3.08 13.18
CA ALA A 137 -13.85 2.13 12.36
C ALA A 137 -14.32 2.82 11.06
N PRO A 138 -14.73 2.05 10.03
CA PRO A 138 -15.33 2.64 8.84
C PRO A 138 -16.51 3.55 9.21
N LYS A 139 -16.51 4.77 8.66
CA LYS A 139 -17.52 5.82 8.93
C LYS A 139 -17.56 6.30 10.38
N GLN A 140 -16.52 6.05 11.16
CA GLN A 140 -16.33 6.60 12.50
C GLN A 140 -15.05 7.44 12.54
N MET A 141 -15.01 8.44 13.42
CA MET A 141 -13.82 9.27 13.62
C MET A 141 -12.66 8.39 14.10
N HIS A 142 -11.46 8.71 13.60
CA HIS A 142 -10.24 8.03 13.99
C HIS A 142 -9.47 8.90 14.98
N THR A 143 -8.77 8.27 15.92
CA THR A 143 -7.89 8.94 16.88
C THR A 143 -6.56 8.20 16.98
N ILE A 144 -5.52 8.90 17.46
CA ILE A 144 -4.16 8.37 17.58
C ILE A 144 -3.90 7.98 19.03
N VAL A 145 -3.40 6.77 19.24
CA VAL A 145 -2.82 6.36 20.51
C VAL A 145 -1.37 6.84 20.52
N GLU A 146 -1.14 8.01 21.12
CA GLU A 146 0.14 8.71 21.15
C GLU A 146 1.32 7.82 21.58
N SER A 147 1.12 7.01 22.62
CA SER A 147 2.14 6.10 23.16
C SER A 147 2.60 5.01 22.18
N LEU A 148 1.78 4.70 21.17
CA LEU A 148 2.12 3.70 20.15
C LEU A 148 2.68 4.31 18.88
N CYS A 149 2.43 5.60 18.64
CA CYS A 149 2.81 6.31 17.42
C CYS A 149 4.33 6.49 17.34
N THR A 150 4.95 6.02 16.25
CA THR A 150 6.39 6.19 16.01
C THR A 150 6.76 7.53 15.39
N GLY A 151 5.78 8.32 14.94
CA GLY A 151 6.04 9.57 14.24
C GLY A 151 6.50 9.39 12.80
N CYS A 152 6.09 8.29 12.16
CA CYS A 152 6.58 7.91 10.83
C CYS A 152 5.99 8.68 9.65
N ASP A 153 5.02 9.58 9.87
CA ASP A 153 4.32 10.42 8.89
C ASP A 153 3.56 9.72 7.74
N LEU A 154 3.68 8.40 7.58
CA LEU A 154 3.03 7.62 6.52
C LEU A 154 1.50 7.74 6.44
N CYS A 155 0.85 8.20 7.50
CA CYS A 155 -0.60 8.38 7.54
C CYS A 155 -1.10 9.69 6.92
N VAL A 156 -0.23 10.69 6.75
CA VAL A 156 -0.60 12.01 6.21
C VAL A 156 -0.96 11.94 4.72
N PRO A 157 -0.11 11.38 3.83
CA PRO A 157 -0.41 11.39 2.39
C PRO A 157 -1.69 10.64 1.97
N PRO A 158 -2.09 9.51 2.60
CA PRO A 158 -3.33 8.83 2.27
C PRO A 158 -4.62 9.54 2.71
N CYS A 159 -4.56 10.61 3.51
CA CYS A 159 -5.75 11.27 4.04
C CYS A 159 -6.41 12.15 2.96
N PRO A 160 -7.64 11.85 2.49
CA PRO A 160 -8.28 12.59 1.40
C PRO A 160 -8.83 13.95 1.82
N VAL A 161 -8.94 14.20 3.13
CA VAL A 161 -9.48 15.43 3.73
C VAL A 161 -8.40 16.22 4.48
N ASP A 162 -7.14 15.75 4.44
CA ASP A 162 -5.98 16.38 5.06
C ASP A 162 -6.18 16.74 6.55
N CYS A 163 -6.88 15.88 7.30
CA CYS A 163 -7.20 16.13 8.71
C CYS A 163 -6.11 15.68 9.69
N ILE A 164 -4.87 15.45 9.25
CA ILE A 164 -3.80 14.88 10.07
C ILE A 164 -2.61 15.84 10.14
N ALA A 165 -2.24 16.25 11.35
CA ALA A 165 -1.07 17.09 11.61
C ALA A 165 0.01 16.29 12.35
N MET A 166 1.28 16.61 12.12
CA MET A 166 2.40 16.06 12.90
C MET A 166 2.80 17.09 13.97
N VAL A 167 2.60 16.74 15.24
CA VAL A 167 2.87 17.62 16.39
C VAL A 167 4.17 17.18 17.08
N PRO A 168 5.19 18.04 17.20
CA PRO A 168 6.43 17.70 17.91
C PRO A 168 6.14 17.47 19.39
N VAL A 169 6.69 16.38 19.97
CA VAL A 169 6.47 16.01 21.38
C VAL A 169 7.76 15.92 22.20
N THR A 170 8.93 16.07 21.54
CA THR A 170 10.24 15.93 22.20
C THR A 170 11.04 17.22 22.27
N ASP A 171 10.40 18.36 22.04
CA ASP A 171 11.02 19.69 22.03
C ASP A 171 12.26 19.72 21.11
N GLU A 172 13.44 20.00 21.65
CA GLU A 172 14.71 20.05 20.92
C GLU A 172 15.42 18.69 20.83
N ARG A 173 14.95 17.66 21.55
CA ARG A 173 15.56 16.33 21.51
C ARG A 173 15.28 15.65 20.18
N THR A 174 16.31 15.05 19.61
CA THR A 174 16.27 14.36 18.31
C THR A 174 16.86 12.95 18.43
N GLY A 175 16.73 12.16 17.35
CA GLY A 175 17.37 10.84 17.27
C GLY A 175 17.04 9.93 18.46
N TRP A 176 18.09 9.41 19.10
CA TRP A 176 17.99 8.52 20.25
C TRP A 176 17.83 9.23 21.60
N ASP A 177 18.06 10.55 21.67
CA ASP A 177 17.69 11.37 22.84
C ASP A 177 16.16 11.52 22.95
N ALA A 178 15.46 11.44 21.82
CA ALA A 178 14.00 11.53 21.71
C ALA A 178 13.30 10.16 21.75
N TRP A 179 14.04 9.06 21.60
CA TRP A 179 13.49 7.73 21.37
C TRP A 179 14.39 6.64 21.96
N THR A 180 13.90 5.92 22.97
CA THR A 180 14.70 4.92 23.68
C THR A 180 14.76 3.58 22.94
N GLN A 181 15.73 2.73 23.29
CA GLN A 181 15.80 1.37 22.76
C GLN A 181 14.53 0.56 23.06
N GLU A 182 13.99 0.67 24.28
CA GLU A 182 12.75 -0.01 24.67
C GLU A 182 11.56 0.42 23.80
N GLN A 183 11.48 1.71 23.44
CA GLN A 183 10.45 2.22 22.55
C GLN A 183 10.61 1.71 21.11
N ALA A 184 11.85 1.64 20.61
CA ALA A 184 12.17 1.06 19.31
C ALA A 184 11.81 -0.43 19.25
N ASP A 185 12.17 -1.20 20.26
CA ASP A 185 11.89 -2.63 20.35
C ASP A 185 10.38 -2.89 20.42
N ALA A 186 9.65 -2.11 21.25
CA ALA A 186 8.20 -2.17 21.32
C ALA A 186 7.52 -1.79 19.98
N ALA A 187 8.07 -0.82 19.25
CA ALA A 187 7.57 -0.45 17.92
C ALA A 187 7.78 -1.56 16.90
N ARG A 188 8.95 -2.22 16.90
CA ARG A 188 9.21 -3.39 16.06
C ARG A 188 8.22 -4.51 16.36
N GLU A 189 8.04 -4.86 17.62
CA GLU A 189 7.14 -5.95 18.01
C GLU A 189 5.69 -5.68 17.53
N ARG A 190 5.23 -4.43 17.58
CA ARG A 190 3.92 -4.06 17.02
C ARG A 190 3.89 -4.19 15.50
N HIS A 191 4.92 -3.72 14.81
CA HIS A 191 5.03 -3.84 13.36
C HIS A 191 5.03 -5.31 12.91
N ASP A 192 5.78 -6.17 13.59
CA ASP A 192 5.84 -7.60 13.28
C ASP A 192 4.50 -8.29 13.54
N ARG A 193 3.82 -7.94 14.65
CA ARG A 193 2.45 -8.40 14.93
C ARG A 193 1.47 -8.00 13.82
N ARG A 194 1.57 -6.78 13.32
CA ARG A 194 0.75 -6.27 12.21
C ARG A 194 1.05 -7.02 10.91
N LEU A 195 2.31 -7.19 10.53
CA LEU A 195 2.70 -7.93 9.34
C LEU A 195 2.23 -9.39 9.40
N ALA A 196 2.36 -10.03 10.56
CA ALA A 196 1.85 -11.38 10.77
C ALA A 196 0.33 -11.45 10.64
N ARG A 197 -0.42 -10.44 11.14
CA ARG A 197 -1.87 -10.35 10.93
C ARG A 197 -2.22 -10.22 9.45
N GLN A 198 -1.62 -9.25 8.75
CA GLN A 198 -1.89 -9.01 7.33
C GLN A 198 -1.54 -10.22 6.46
N ARG A 199 -0.46 -10.93 6.78
CA ARG A 199 -0.08 -12.17 6.10
C ARG A 199 -1.17 -13.24 6.22
N ARG A 200 -1.63 -13.51 7.45
CA ARG A 200 -2.72 -14.48 7.69
C ARG A 200 -4.01 -14.08 6.98
N GLU A 201 -4.36 -12.80 7.00
CA GLU A 201 -5.57 -12.29 6.32
C GLU A 201 -5.47 -12.45 4.80
N ARG A 202 -4.32 -12.12 4.21
CA ARG A 202 -4.07 -12.31 2.77
C ARG A 202 -4.12 -13.78 2.37
N GLU A 203 -3.42 -14.65 3.09
CA GLU A 203 -3.43 -16.10 2.84
C GLU A 203 -4.85 -16.68 2.94
N ALA A 204 -5.62 -16.26 3.96
CA ALA A 204 -7.01 -16.67 4.10
C ALA A 204 -7.90 -16.15 2.95
N ALA A 205 -7.69 -14.91 2.50
CA ALA A 205 -8.41 -14.33 1.37
C ALA A 205 -8.08 -15.06 0.06
N GLU A 206 -6.80 -15.36 -0.17
CA GLU A 206 -6.32 -16.13 -1.32
C GLU A 206 -6.87 -17.55 -1.32
N ALA A 207 -6.89 -18.22 -0.16
CA ALA A 207 -7.47 -19.56 0.00
C ALA A 207 -8.99 -19.55 -0.29
N ARG A 208 -9.73 -18.56 0.23
CA ARG A 208 -11.17 -18.39 -0.08
C ARG A 208 -11.40 -18.11 -1.57
N ALA A 209 -10.55 -17.29 -2.19
CA ALA A 209 -10.63 -17.01 -3.62
C ALA A 209 -10.31 -18.26 -4.47
N ALA A 210 -9.30 -19.04 -4.08
CA ALA A 210 -8.95 -20.30 -4.72
C ALA A 210 -10.08 -21.34 -4.60
N ALA A 211 -10.70 -21.47 -3.42
CA ALA A 211 -11.84 -22.33 -3.20
C ALA A 211 -13.05 -21.93 -4.05
N ARG A 212 -13.34 -20.62 -4.16
CA ARG A 212 -14.40 -20.11 -5.05
C ARG A 212 -14.12 -20.39 -6.53
N ARG A 213 -12.87 -20.21 -6.97
CA ARG A 213 -12.44 -20.55 -8.34
C ARG A 213 -12.62 -22.05 -8.61
N ALA A 214 -12.10 -22.91 -7.74
CA ALA A 214 -12.23 -24.37 -7.87
C ALA A 214 -13.69 -24.83 -7.87
N ALA A 215 -14.55 -24.26 -7.01
CA ALA A 215 -15.98 -24.54 -7.00
C ALA A 215 -16.66 -24.10 -8.32
N SER A 216 -16.30 -22.93 -8.86
CA SER A 216 -16.84 -22.45 -10.14
C SER A 216 -16.40 -23.33 -11.32
N THR A 217 -15.16 -23.80 -11.34
CA THR A 217 -14.64 -24.73 -12.36
C THR A 217 -15.29 -26.11 -12.24
N SER A 218 -15.51 -26.59 -11.01
CA SER A 218 -16.19 -27.88 -10.77
C SER A 218 -17.66 -27.82 -11.16
N ALA A 219 -18.35 -26.70 -10.91
CA ALA A 219 -19.73 -26.48 -11.34
C ALA A 219 -19.85 -26.36 -12.87
N ALA A 220 -18.90 -25.70 -13.53
CA ALA A 220 -18.84 -25.67 -15.00
C ALA A 220 -18.59 -27.06 -15.61
N LYS A 221 -17.80 -27.91 -14.94
CA LYS A 221 -17.52 -29.29 -15.36
C LYS A 221 -18.67 -30.26 -15.09
N ALA A 222 -19.45 -30.04 -14.03
CA ALA A 222 -20.63 -30.85 -13.69
C ALA A 222 -21.87 -30.48 -14.53
N GLY A 223 -21.88 -29.31 -15.17
CA GLY A 223 -22.94 -28.87 -16.09
C GLY A 223 -22.65 -29.12 -17.58
N ALA A 224 -21.53 -29.78 -17.92
CA ALA A 224 -21.12 -29.99 -19.30
C ALA A 224 -21.37 -31.43 -19.77
N GLU A 225 -22.49 -31.66 -20.45
CA GLU A 225 -22.52 -32.63 -21.56
C GLU A 225 -21.65 -32.05 -22.70
N PRO A 226 -20.90 -32.87 -23.46
CA PRO A 226 -19.77 -32.38 -24.23
C PRO A 226 -20.22 -31.56 -25.44
N ALA A 227 -20.15 -30.24 -25.31
CA ALA A 227 -20.15 -29.31 -26.44
C ALA A 227 -18.88 -28.45 -26.40
N ALA A 228 -18.21 -28.43 -27.56
CA ALA A 228 -16.99 -27.75 -28.01
C ALA A 228 -16.43 -26.51 -27.24
N PRO A 229 -15.11 -26.22 -27.37
CA PRO A 229 -14.36 -25.23 -26.56
C PRO A 229 -14.72 -23.74 -26.77
N ALA A 230 -15.87 -23.40 -27.35
CA ALA A 230 -16.29 -22.03 -27.66
C ALA A 230 -16.94 -21.29 -26.47
N ALA A 231 -17.15 -21.94 -25.32
CA ALA A 231 -18.03 -21.41 -24.25
C ALA A 231 -17.40 -20.36 -23.32
N GLU A 232 -16.07 -20.35 -23.11
CA GLU A 232 -15.42 -19.34 -22.26
C GLU A 232 -15.33 -17.97 -22.94
N ASP A 233 -15.04 -17.93 -24.24
CA ASP A 233 -15.07 -16.70 -25.04
C ASP A 233 -16.48 -16.11 -25.12
N ASP A 234 -17.52 -16.95 -25.16
CA ASP A 234 -18.92 -16.52 -25.23
C ASP A 234 -19.40 -15.87 -23.91
N ALA A 235 -18.90 -16.32 -22.75
CA ALA A 235 -19.23 -15.72 -21.46
C ALA A 235 -18.56 -14.35 -21.25
N ALA A 236 -17.31 -14.20 -21.68
CA ALA A 236 -16.60 -12.92 -21.68
C ALA A 236 -17.21 -11.95 -22.70
N ALA A 237 -17.59 -12.44 -23.89
CA ALA A 237 -18.29 -11.67 -24.92
C ALA A 237 -19.68 -11.20 -24.43
N LYS A 238 -20.46 -12.06 -23.77
CA LYS A 238 -21.74 -11.68 -23.15
C LYS A 238 -21.59 -10.59 -22.10
N LYS A 239 -20.57 -10.66 -21.22
CA LYS A 239 -20.31 -9.59 -20.24
C LYS A 239 -19.97 -8.26 -20.92
N ARG A 240 -19.13 -8.27 -21.96
CA ARG A 240 -18.80 -7.06 -22.75
C ARG A 240 -20.03 -6.51 -23.46
N ALA A 241 -20.87 -7.37 -24.02
CA ALA A 241 -22.12 -6.99 -24.68
C ALA A 241 -23.13 -6.37 -23.69
N ILE A 242 -23.25 -6.91 -22.47
CA ILE A 242 -24.12 -6.36 -21.43
C ILE A 242 -23.64 -4.98 -20.99
N ILE A 243 -22.33 -4.80 -20.79
CA ILE A 243 -21.74 -3.50 -20.44
C ILE A 243 -21.95 -2.50 -21.57
N ALA A 244 -21.70 -2.89 -22.82
CA ALA A 244 -21.92 -2.04 -23.99
C ALA A 244 -23.39 -1.63 -24.12
N ALA A 245 -24.33 -2.57 -23.94
CA ALA A 245 -25.77 -2.29 -23.96
C ALA A 245 -26.22 -1.40 -22.78
N ALA A 246 -25.55 -1.49 -21.62
CA ALA A 246 -25.82 -0.60 -20.49
C ALA A 246 -25.32 0.83 -20.77
N LEU A 247 -24.13 0.97 -21.36
CA LEU A 247 -23.57 2.25 -21.77
C LEU A 247 -24.39 2.91 -22.88
N GLU A 248 -24.86 2.14 -23.86
CA GLU A 248 -25.72 2.64 -24.94
C GLU A 248 -27.08 3.10 -24.41
N ARG A 249 -27.70 2.32 -23.50
CA ARG A 249 -28.93 2.75 -22.80
C ARG A 249 -28.72 4.02 -21.99
N ALA A 250 -27.59 4.16 -21.31
CA ALA A 250 -27.24 5.38 -20.58
C ALA A 250 -27.03 6.58 -21.53
N ARG A 251 -26.42 6.35 -22.71
CA ARG A 251 -26.24 7.39 -23.74
C ARG A 251 -27.57 7.85 -24.30
N LYS A 252 -28.44 6.92 -24.72
CA LYS A 252 -29.80 7.23 -25.22
C LYS A 252 -30.63 7.96 -24.17
N LYS A 253 -30.60 7.50 -22.91
CA LYS A 253 -31.29 8.18 -21.80
C LYS A 253 -30.74 9.59 -21.57
N LYS A 254 -29.43 9.80 -21.72
CA LYS A 254 -28.82 11.13 -21.62
C LYS A 254 -29.20 12.03 -22.80
N GLU A 255 -29.23 11.51 -24.01
CA GLU A 255 -29.67 12.22 -25.22
C GLU A 255 -31.16 12.60 -25.13
N GLU A 256 -32.00 11.69 -24.61
CA GLU A 256 -33.43 11.93 -24.37
C GLU A 256 -33.67 12.96 -23.25
N LEU A 257 -32.93 12.86 -22.14
CA LEU A 257 -33.00 13.88 -21.09
C LEU A 257 -32.48 15.23 -21.58
N ALA A 258 -31.47 15.25 -22.45
CA ALA A 258 -30.96 16.48 -23.07
C ALA A 258 -31.97 17.09 -24.05
N SER A 259 -32.68 16.29 -24.84
CA SER A 259 -33.74 16.78 -25.74
C SER A 259 -34.98 17.26 -24.98
N GLN A 260 -35.23 16.72 -23.79
CA GLN A 260 -36.24 17.19 -22.84
C GLN A 260 -35.79 18.42 -22.03
N GLY A 261 -34.57 18.95 -22.27
CA GLY A 261 -34.03 20.10 -21.54
C GLY A 261 -33.71 19.84 -20.07
N ALA A 262 -33.65 18.57 -19.64
CA ALA A 262 -33.34 18.19 -18.28
C ALA A 262 -31.83 18.29 -18.01
N ALA A 263 -31.39 19.48 -17.59
CA ALA A 263 -30.07 19.68 -17.01
C ALA A 263 -29.97 18.98 -15.63
N PRO A 264 -28.77 18.60 -15.17
CA PRO A 264 -28.60 18.10 -13.80
C PRO A 264 -29.04 19.17 -12.80
N LYS A 265 -30.14 18.91 -12.08
CA LYS A 265 -30.79 19.82 -11.11
C LYS A 265 -29.91 20.24 -9.91
N ASN A 266 -28.65 19.81 -9.87
CA ASN A 266 -27.72 20.09 -8.78
C ASN A 266 -26.83 21.33 -9.05
N THR A 267 -27.13 22.10 -10.08
CA THR A 267 -26.45 23.37 -10.38
C THR A 267 -27.34 24.59 -10.13
N GLU A 268 -28.59 24.39 -9.70
CA GLU A 268 -29.53 25.48 -9.40
C GLU A 268 -29.28 26.01 -7.98
N GLY A 269 -29.14 27.34 -7.84
CA GLY A 269 -29.01 28.00 -6.52
C GLY A 269 -27.63 27.93 -5.86
N VAL A 270 -26.57 27.61 -6.62
CA VAL A 270 -25.19 27.61 -6.10
C VAL A 270 -24.64 29.03 -5.93
N SER A 271 -23.67 29.21 -5.02
CA SER A 271 -23.04 30.51 -4.79
C SER A 271 -22.28 30.99 -6.04
N ALA A 272 -22.10 32.31 -6.19
CA ALA A 272 -21.42 32.89 -7.36
C ALA A 272 -20.00 32.33 -7.59
N ALA A 273 -19.28 32.00 -6.51
CA ALA A 273 -17.96 31.37 -6.60
C ALA A 273 -18.04 29.93 -7.14
N VAL A 274 -19.05 29.17 -6.73
CA VAL A 274 -19.28 27.81 -7.23
C VAL A 274 -19.77 27.85 -8.67
N GLN A 275 -20.60 28.82 -9.03
CA GLN A 275 -21.04 29.03 -10.42
C GLN A 275 -19.84 29.31 -11.34
N ALA A 276 -18.93 30.21 -10.93
CA ALA A 276 -17.71 30.48 -11.69
C ALA A 276 -16.81 29.23 -11.86
N GLN A 277 -16.76 28.36 -10.86
CA GLN A 277 -16.03 27.08 -10.95
C GLN A 277 -16.70 26.11 -11.94
N ILE A 278 -18.03 26.04 -11.94
CA ILE A 278 -18.80 25.24 -12.89
C ILE A 278 -18.55 25.73 -14.32
N ASP A 279 -18.65 27.04 -14.56
CA ASP A 279 -18.44 27.67 -15.87
C ASP A 279 -17.00 27.43 -16.37
N ALA A 280 -16.01 27.57 -15.49
CA ALA A 280 -14.61 27.30 -15.82
C ALA A 280 -14.35 25.81 -16.16
N ALA A 281 -15.04 24.89 -15.47
CA ALA A 281 -14.97 23.46 -15.76
C ALA A 281 -15.64 23.10 -17.09
N GLU A 282 -16.78 23.72 -17.40
CA GLU A 282 -17.48 23.55 -18.68
C GLU A 282 -16.68 24.11 -19.86
N ALA A 283 -16.08 25.30 -19.70
CA ALA A 283 -15.18 25.88 -20.69
C ALA A 283 -13.95 24.99 -20.97
N ARG A 284 -13.37 24.38 -19.92
CA ARG A 284 -12.30 23.38 -20.07
C ARG A 284 -12.79 22.14 -20.84
N ARG A 285 -13.95 21.61 -20.49
CA ARG A 285 -14.53 20.43 -21.16
C ARG A 285 -14.81 20.70 -22.64
N ARG A 286 -15.33 21.89 -22.97
CA ARG A 286 -15.55 22.32 -24.36
C ARG A 286 -14.24 22.38 -25.14
N ARG A 287 -13.20 23.01 -24.60
CA ARG A 287 -11.87 23.05 -25.24
C ARG A 287 -11.28 21.66 -25.47
N LEU A 288 -11.38 20.76 -24.50
CA LEU A 288 -10.90 19.38 -24.64
C LEU A 288 -11.71 18.59 -25.68
N ALA A 289 -13.02 18.83 -25.77
CA ALA A 289 -13.87 18.22 -26.79
C ALA A 289 -13.52 18.73 -28.19
N GLU A 290 -13.29 20.03 -28.35
CA GLU A 290 -12.84 20.65 -29.61
C GLU A 290 -11.44 20.12 -30.02
N GLN A 291 -10.50 20.02 -29.08
CA GLN A 291 -9.18 19.41 -29.31
C GLN A 291 -9.28 17.93 -29.70
N ARG A 292 -10.17 17.18 -29.06
CA ARG A 292 -10.40 15.77 -29.40
C ARG A 292 -11.04 15.64 -30.78
N ALA A 293 -12.02 16.47 -31.11
CA ALA A 293 -12.62 16.50 -32.44
C ALA A 293 -11.60 16.88 -33.53
N ALA A 294 -10.70 17.82 -33.23
CA ALA A 294 -9.60 18.18 -34.13
C ALA A 294 -8.62 17.01 -34.34
N ARG A 295 -8.24 16.31 -33.26
CA ARG A 295 -7.39 15.11 -33.35
C ARG A 295 -8.06 13.97 -34.11
N ASP A 296 -9.34 13.75 -33.87
CA ASP A 296 -10.11 12.70 -34.55
C ASP A 296 -10.31 13.04 -36.06
N ALA A 297 -10.41 14.34 -36.41
CA ALA A 297 -10.43 14.80 -37.81
C ALA A 297 -9.07 14.70 -38.50
N GLU A 298 -7.97 14.98 -37.79
CA GLU A 298 -6.59 14.84 -38.30
C GLU A 298 -6.21 13.36 -38.51
N ALA A 299 -6.71 12.46 -37.65
CA ALA A 299 -6.57 11.02 -37.81
C ALA A 299 -7.40 10.43 -38.99
N ALA A 300 -8.38 11.17 -39.50
CA ALA A 300 -9.28 10.76 -40.59
C ALA A 300 -8.92 11.38 -41.95
N GLY A 301 -7.65 11.81 -42.15
CA GLY A 301 -7.16 12.47 -43.37
C GLY A 301 -7.52 11.75 -44.70
N PRO A 302 -7.56 12.49 -45.82
CA PRO A 302 -8.37 12.17 -46.99
C PRO A 302 -7.87 10.92 -47.72
N ALA A 303 -8.79 9.99 -48.00
CA ALA A 303 -8.57 8.91 -48.96
C ALA A 303 -8.35 9.53 -50.35
N SER A 304 -7.10 9.57 -50.81
CA SER A 304 -6.73 9.86 -52.19
C SER A 304 -7.27 8.75 -53.08
N GLY A 305 -8.40 9.00 -53.73
CA GLY A 305 -8.84 8.26 -54.89
C GLY A 305 -8.15 8.81 -56.13
N ASP A 306 -7.16 8.08 -56.64
CA ASP A 306 -6.72 8.12 -58.03
C ASP A 306 -5.97 6.80 -58.31
N ASP A 307 -6.71 5.79 -58.76
CA ASP A 307 -6.15 4.61 -59.42
C ASP A 307 -7.14 4.19 -60.54
N ALA A 308 -6.85 4.68 -61.75
CA ALA A 308 -7.34 4.10 -63.00
C ALA A 308 -6.15 3.38 -63.67
N PRO A 309 -6.38 2.26 -64.38
CA PRO A 309 -5.51 1.10 -64.31
C PRO A 309 -4.30 1.16 -65.26
N ALA A 310 -3.18 0.63 -64.77
CA ALA A 310 -1.97 0.37 -65.54
C ALA A 310 -2.22 -0.67 -66.65
N ALA A 311 -2.01 -0.25 -67.90
CA ALA A 311 -1.75 -1.15 -69.02
C ALA A 311 -0.23 -1.37 -69.13
N ASN A 312 0.13 -2.64 -69.29
CA ASN A 312 1.47 -3.19 -69.43
C ASN A 312 2.13 -2.73 -70.74
N ASP A 313 3.36 -2.21 -70.70
CA ASP A 313 4.33 -2.47 -71.76
C ASP A 313 5.76 -2.24 -71.25
N GLN A 314 6.64 -3.19 -71.58
CA GLN A 314 8.05 -3.22 -71.22
C GLN A 314 8.86 -2.77 -72.43
N ASP A 315 9.71 -1.75 -72.29
CA ASP A 315 11.00 -1.70 -72.99
C ASP A 315 11.92 -0.61 -72.41
N ALA A 316 13.18 -0.98 -72.17
CA ALA A 316 14.29 -0.20 -71.61
C ALA A 316 14.92 0.75 -72.68
N PRO A 317 16.05 1.49 -72.48
CA PRO A 317 17.01 1.57 -71.34
C PRO A 317 17.50 2.99 -70.92
N GLY A 318 18.30 3.07 -69.85
CA GLY A 318 18.80 4.29 -69.16
C GLY A 318 19.86 5.14 -69.91
N PRO A 319 20.36 6.25 -69.32
CA PRO A 319 21.62 6.18 -68.56
C PRO A 319 21.89 7.24 -67.44
N SER A 320 22.90 6.93 -66.61
CA SER A 320 23.96 7.77 -65.99
C SER A 320 23.66 8.90 -64.98
N ALA A 321 24.39 8.82 -63.85
CA ALA A 321 24.50 9.76 -62.73
C ALA A 321 25.42 10.97 -63.00
N PRO A 322 25.38 12.01 -62.12
CA PRO A 322 26.61 12.68 -61.65
C PRO A 322 26.60 13.03 -60.14
N PRO A 323 27.73 13.56 -59.58
CA PRO A 323 28.22 13.16 -58.26
C PRO A 323 28.25 14.24 -57.16
N ASP A 324 28.59 13.73 -55.97
CA ASP A 324 28.94 14.31 -54.68
C ASP A 324 29.99 15.45 -54.71
N LYS A 325 29.85 16.42 -53.78
CA LYS A 325 30.90 17.41 -53.44
C LYS A 325 30.92 17.73 -51.94
N ASN A 326 31.71 16.92 -51.25
CA ASN A 326 32.70 17.25 -50.23
C ASN A 326 32.31 18.14 -49.03
N ALA A 327 32.27 17.46 -47.88
CA ALA A 327 32.94 17.89 -46.64
C ALA A 327 34.44 18.21 -46.90
N PRO A 328 35.05 19.06 -46.05
CA PRO A 328 35.68 18.53 -44.84
C PRO A 328 35.00 18.95 -43.54
#